data_AF-A0A060C6Q1-F1
#
_entry.id   AF-A0A060C6Q1-F1
#
_cell.length_a   1.000
_cell.length_b   1.000
_cell.length_c   1.000
_cell.angle_alpha   90.00
_cell.angle_beta   90.00
_cell.angle_gamma   90.00
#
_symmetry.space_group_name_H-M   'P 1'
#
loop_
_entity.id
_entity.type
_entity.pdbx_description
1 polymer ?
#
loop_
_entity_poly.entity_id
_entity_poly.type
_entity_poly.pdbx_seq_one_letter_code
_entity_poly.pdbx_strand_id
1 'polypeptide(L)' 'MSGRHRKPTTSTVSVAKIAVTGAVLGGGSIALAAQAAAATDGEWDTVARCESGGNWAINTGNGYQGGLQFSPGT' A
#
# COMPACT_ATOMS: atom_id res chain seq x y z
N MET A 1 -5.91 -24.62 44.22
CA MET A 1 -4.98 -23.53 44.59
C MET A 1 -3.58 -23.91 44.13
N SER A 2 -2.75 -22.94 43.76
CA SER A 2 -1.37 -23.05 43.26
C SER A 2 -1.22 -22.90 41.74
N GLY A 3 -1.38 -21.67 41.26
CA GLY A 3 -0.72 -21.22 40.05
C GLY A 3 0.80 -21.29 40.22
N ARG A 4 1.51 -21.71 39.18
CA ARG A 4 2.98 -21.60 39.13
C ARG A 4 3.33 -20.78 37.91
N HIS A 5 3.60 -19.51 38.19
CA HIS A 5 4.22 -18.54 37.31
C HIS A 5 5.38 -19.17 36.54
N ARG A 6 5.38 -19.06 35.20
CA ARG A 6 6.61 -19.18 34.42
C ARG A 6 7.26 -17.80 34.37
N LYS A 7 8.46 -17.70 34.93
CA LYS A 7 9.31 -16.50 34.88
C LYS A 7 9.55 -16.14 33.41
N PRO A 8 9.40 -14.87 32.98
CA PRO A 8 9.91 -14.46 31.68
C PRO A 8 11.44 -14.56 31.75
N THR A 9 11.98 -15.58 31.09
CA THR A 9 13.42 -15.66 30.84
C THR A 9 13.77 -14.46 29.98
N THR A 10 14.46 -13.48 30.56
CA THR A 10 15.07 -12.36 29.86
C THR A 10 16.08 -12.94 28.87
N SER A 11 15.62 -13.23 27.66
CA SER A 11 16.50 -13.64 26.57
C SER A 11 17.27 -12.39 26.19
N THR A 12 18.47 -12.26 26.76
CA THR A 12 19.44 -11.25 26.38
C THR A 12 19.75 -11.49 24.91
N VAL A 13 19.04 -10.80 24.02
CA VAL A 13 19.34 -10.82 22.60
C VAL A 13 20.67 -10.12 22.47
N SER A 14 21.75 -10.90 22.50
CA SER A 14 23.05 -10.48 22.01
C SER A 14 22.82 -9.97 20.60
N VAL A 15 22.88 -8.64 20.43
CA VAL A 15 22.89 -7.98 19.12
C VAL A 15 24.19 -8.38 18.46
N ALA A 16 24.20 -9.59 17.91
CA ALA A 16 25.26 -10.11 17.08
C ALA A 16 25.21 -9.29 15.80
N LYS A 17 26.11 -8.29 15.78
CA LYS A 17 26.53 -7.47 14.64
C LYS A 17 26.15 -8.14 13.32
N ILE A 18 25.04 -7.68 12.73
CA ILE A 18 24.67 -8.06 11.37
C ILE A 18 25.79 -7.53 10.48
N ALA A 19 26.63 -8.44 10.01
CA ALA A 19 27.63 -8.14 8.99
C ALA A 19 26.89 -7.81 7.70
N VAL A 20 26.63 -6.52 7.47
CA VAL A 20 26.07 -5.98 6.23
C VAL A 20 27.05 -6.32 5.11
N THR A 21 26.75 -7.37 4.36
CA THR A 21 27.62 -7.87 3.30
C THR A 21 26.82 -7.93 2.00
N GLY A 22 27.07 -6.95 1.12
CA GLY A 22 26.60 -6.90 -0.27
C GLY A 22 25.23 -6.22 -0.44
N ALA A 23 25.00 -5.26 -1.35
CA ALA A 23 25.76 -4.84 -2.51
C ALA A 23 25.60 -3.32 -2.72
N VAL A 24 26.74 -2.66 -2.96
CA VAL A 24 26.86 -1.24 -3.30
C VAL A 24 26.50 -1.08 -4.79
N LEU A 25 25.21 -0.96 -5.11
CA LEU A 25 24.69 -0.48 -6.42
C LEU A 25 23.34 0.29 -6.27
N GLY A 26 23.18 1.08 -5.21
CA GLY A 26 21.94 1.84 -4.99
C GLY A 26 21.96 2.63 -3.69
N GLY A 27 22.86 3.61 -3.59
CA GLY A 27 23.16 4.35 -2.36
C GLY A 27 22.07 5.33 -1.87
N GLY A 28 20.78 4.95 -1.84
CA GLY A 28 19.76 5.89 -1.38
C GLY A 28 18.32 5.44 -1.10
N SER A 29 17.97 4.15 -1.06
CA SER A 29 16.54 3.77 -1.13
C SER A 29 15.88 3.12 0.10
N ILE A 30 16.53 3.05 1.28
CA ILE A 30 15.79 2.65 2.50
C ILE A 30 15.11 3.87 3.17
N ALA A 31 15.49 5.09 2.82
CA ALA A 31 14.85 6.33 3.30
C ALA A 31 13.71 6.83 2.40
N LEU A 32 13.41 6.14 1.28
CA LEU A 32 12.31 6.47 0.38
C LEU A 32 11.31 5.32 0.27
N ALA A 33 10.89 4.78 1.42
CA ALA A 33 9.58 4.14 1.45
C ALA A 33 8.56 5.27 1.21
N ALA A 34 8.23 5.53 -0.06
CA ALA A 34 7.14 6.43 -0.40
C ALA A 34 5.93 5.99 0.43
N GLN A 35 5.40 6.87 1.27
CA GLN A 35 4.17 6.58 1.99
C GLN A 35 3.12 6.24 0.93
N ALA A 36 2.44 5.11 1.07
CA ALA A 36 1.31 4.78 0.20
C ALA A 36 0.22 5.82 0.44
N ALA A 37 0.20 6.86 -0.38
CA ALA A 37 -0.84 7.86 -0.40
C ALA A 37 -1.92 7.38 -1.37
N ALA A 38 -3.09 7.03 -0.83
CA ALA A 38 -4.25 6.86 -1.67
C ALA A 38 -4.58 8.21 -2.33
N ALA A 39 -4.93 8.19 -3.61
CA ALA A 39 -5.48 9.36 -4.26
C ALA A 39 -6.75 9.78 -3.52
N THR A 40 -6.83 11.08 -3.21
CA THR A 40 -7.97 11.75 -2.61
C THR A 40 -9.17 11.69 -3.55
N ASP A 41 -10.38 11.87 -3.01
CA ASP A 41 -11.60 11.89 -3.80
C ASP A 41 -11.56 12.93 -4.93
N GLY A 42 -10.90 14.07 -4.70
CA GLY A 42 -10.75 15.12 -5.71
C GLY A 42 -9.85 14.74 -6.89
N GLU A 43 -8.83 13.91 -6.65
CA GLU A 43 -7.97 13.36 -7.70
C GLU A 43 -8.77 12.37 -8.57
N TRP A 44 -9.58 11.52 -7.94
CA TRP A 44 -10.46 10.60 -8.66
C TRP A 44 -11.56 11.32 -9.44
N ASP A 45 -12.15 12.37 -8.90
CA ASP A 45 -13.11 13.22 -9.62
C ASP A 45 -12.49 13.90 -10.85
N THR A 46 -11.20 14.23 -10.79
CA THR A 46 -10.48 14.81 -11.92
C THR A 46 -10.35 13.79 -13.04
N VAL A 47 -10.01 12.54 -12.71
CA VAL A 47 -9.97 11.43 -13.67
C VAL A 47 -11.36 11.16 -14.22
N ALA A 48 -12.39 11.06 -13.37
CA ALA A 48 -13.76 10.80 -13.82
C ALA A 48 -14.31 11.90 -14.73
N ARG A 49 -13.89 13.16 -14.54
CA ARG A 49 -14.20 14.25 -15.49
C ARG A 49 -13.59 14.02 -16.86
N CYS A 50 -12.34 13.56 -16.93
CA CYS A 50 -11.69 13.23 -18.19
C CYS A 50 -12.34 12.01 -18.87
N GLU A 51 -12.65 10.96 -18.11
CA GLU A 51 -13.11 9.67 -18.65
C GLU A 51 -14.61 9.63 -18.97
N SER A 52 -15.46 10.22 -18.13
CA SER A 52 -16.92 10.15 -18.27
C SER A 52 -17.63 11.51 -18.22
N GLY A 53 -16.88 12.62 -18.24
CA GLY A 53 -17.45 13.96 -17.99
C GLY A 53 -17.88 14.17 -16.54
N GLY A 54 -17.45 13.29 -15.62
CA GLY A 54 -17.78 13.32 -14.19
C GLY A 54 -19.07 12.57 -13.85
N ASN A 55 -19.63 11.83 -14.80
CA ASN A 55 -20.79 10.98 -14.53
C ASN A 55 -20.33 9.63 -13.98
N TRP A 56 -20.39 9.48 -12.66
CA TRP A 56 -20.05 8.24 -11.98
C TRP A 56 -21.01 7.08 -12.25
N ALA A 57 -22.21 7.34 -12.77
CA ALA A 57 -23.24 6.35 -13.10
C ALA A 57 -23.34 6.07 -14.61
N ILE A 58 -22.35 6.49 -15.41
CA ILE A 58 -22.38 6.33 -16.85
C ILE A 58 -22.45 4.83 -17.24
N ASN A 59 -23.35 4.53 -18.18
CA ASN A 59 -23.49 3.23 -18.81
C ASN A 59 -24.09 3.44 -20.20
N THR A 60 -23.21 3.65 -21.19
CA THR A 60 -23.61 3.93 -22.58
C THR A 60 -23.81 2.66 -23.41
N GLY A 61 -23.57 1.48 -22.83
CA GLY A 61 -23.60 0.21 -23.56
C GLY A 61 -22.36 -0.07 -24.41
N ASN A 62 -21.26 0.67 -24.20
CA ASN A 62 -19.99 0.49 -24.92
C ASN A 62 -19.05 -0.56 -24.27
N GLY A 63 -19.52 -1.28 -23.24
CA GLY A 63 -18.75 -2.30 -22.52
C GLY A 63 -17.98 -1.81 -21.29
N TYR A 64 -18.00 -0.49 -21.02
CA TYR A 64 -17.38 0.11 -19.84
C TYR A 64 -18.43 0.74 -18.92
N GLN A 65 -18.13 0.79 -17.62
CA GLN A 65 -19.06 1.21 -16.58
C GLN A 65 -18.43 2.22 -15.62
N GLY A 66 -19.25 3.19 -15.20
CA GLY A 66 -18.94 4.12 -14.14
C GLY A 66 -17.92 5.20 -14.51
N GLY A 67 -17.62 6.07 -13.54
CA GLY A 67 -16.85 7.30 -13.78
C GLY A 67 -15.44 7.08 -14.32
N LEU A 68 -14.83 5.93 -14.02
CA LEU A 68 -13.49 5.56 -14.46
C LEU A 68 -13.50 4.56 -15.62
N GLN A 69 -14.66 4.26 -16.19
CA GLN A 69 -14.80 3.40 -17.36
C GLN A 69 -14.18 2.00 -17.15
N PHE A 70 -14.54 1.30 -16.07
CA PHE A 70 -14.07 -0.07 -15.84
C PHE A 70 -14.81 -1.08 -16.70
N SER A 71 -14.12 -2.12 -17.15
CA SER A 71 -14.75 -3.27 -17.79
C SER A 71 -15.19 -4.30 -16.75
N PRO A 72 -16.11 -5.24 -17.06
CA PRO A 72 -16.57 -6.26 -16.12
C PRO A 72 -15.48 -7.19 -15.56
N GLY A 73 -14.27 -7.19 -16.15
CA GLY A 73 -13.14 -8.02 -15.72
C GLY A 73 -11.97 -7.24 -15.12
N THR A 74 -12.15 -5.93 -14.85
CA THR A 74 -11.15 -5.05 -14.23
C THR A 74 -11.52 -4.82 -12.77
#